data_AF-A0A348NM20-F1
#
_entry.id   AF-A0A348NM20-F1
#
_cell.length_a   1.000
_cell.length_b   1.000
_cell.length_c   1.000
_cell.angle_alpha   90.00
_cell.angle_beta   90.00
_cell.angle_gamma   90.00
#
_symmetry.space_group_name_H-M   'P 1'
#
loop_
_entity.id
_entity.type
_entity.pdbx_description
1 polymer ?
#
loop_
_entity_poly.entity_id
_entity_poly.type
_entity_poly.pdbx_seq_one_letter_code
_entity_poly.pdbx_strand_id
1 'polypeptide(L)'
;TEFEGKSVCELISDLSLLPETIRGAVRNNGGGHANHSFFWKVLSPTGGGAPKGELAAAIDSELGGLDTFKAAFAKAGATRFGSGWAWLVVQADGSLAVTSTPNQDSPCMTGVADVEGKPVIALDVWEHAYYLKYQNMRPSYIAAFWDVVDWDAAEANYQKAKA
;
A
#
# COMPACT_ATOMS: atom_id res chain seq x y z
N THR A 1 0.65 18.28 -20.45
CA THR A 1 1.61 19.03 -19.61
C THR A 1 2.81 18.14 -19.31
N GLU A 2 3.89 18.64 -18.70
CA GLU A 2 5.07 17.81 -18.35
C GLU A 2 4.79 16.65 -17.37
N PHE A 3 3.62 16.68 -16.73
CA PHE A 3 3.13 15.67 -15.79
C PHE A 3 2.14 14.69 -16.42
N GLU A 4 1.75 14.92 -17.67
CA GLU A 4 0.79 14.10 -18.39
C GLU A 4 1.42 12.75 -18.75
N GLY A 5 0.76 11.65 -18.40
CA GLY A 5 1.26 10.29 -18.60
C GLY A 5 2.14 9.74 -17.47
N LYS A 6 2.54 10.56 -16.49
CA LYS A 6 3.21 10.05 -15.27
C LYS A 6 2.24 9.22 -14.44
N SER A 7 2.74 8.13 -13.89
CA SER A 7 2.02 7.40 -12.86
C SER A 7 1.85 8.27 -11.62
N VAL A 8 0.81 7.96 -10.86
CA VAL A 8 0.51 8.69 -9.63
C VAL A 8 1.68 8.64 -8.63
N CYS A 9 2.41 7.53 -8.55
CA CYS A 9 3.61 7.44 -7.71
C CYS A 9 4.72 8.41 -8.17
N GLU A 10 4.95 8.54 -9.48
CA GLU A 10 5.91 9.51 -10.02
C GLU A 10 5.49 10.97 -9.81
N LEU A 11 4.19 11.23 -9.65
CA LEU A 11 3.69 12.58 -9.38
C LEU A 11 3.96 13.03 -7.93
N ILE A 12 3.96 12.09 -6.98
CA ILE A 12 4.16 12.39 -5.56
C ILE A 12 5.56 12.01 -5.06
N SER A 13 6.42 11.46 -5.93
CA SER A 13 7.66 10.81 -5.48
C SER A 13 8.71 11.77 -4.94
N ASP A 14 8.80 12.97 -5.50
CA ASP A 14 9.75 13.98 -5.05
C ASP A 14 9.03 15.32 -4.82
N LEU A 15 8.56 15.49 -3.59
CA LEU A 15 7.90 16.71 -3.15
C LEU A 15 8.88 17.90 -3.08
N SER A 16 10.20 17.67 -3.08
CA SER A 16 11.18 18.76 -3.02
C SER A 16 11.20 19.60 -4.31
N LEU A 17 10.83 18.98 -5.44
CA LEU A 17 10.68 19.63 -6.74
C LEU A 17 9.52 20.63 -6.80
N LEU A 18 8.61 20.59 -5.82
CA LEU A 18 7.45 21.47 -5.76
C LEU A 18 7.79 22.75 -4.96
N PRO A 19 7.15 23.89 -5.28
CA PRO A 19 7.20 25.08 -4.43
C PRO A 19 6.77 24.75 -3.00
N GLU A 20 7.52 25.25 -2.01
CA GLU A 20 7.30 24.97 -0.58
C GLU A 20 5.85 25.21 -0.15
N THR A 21 5.23 26.27 -0.68
CA THR A 21 3.85 26.68 -0.37
C THR A 21 2.79 25.65 -0.74
N ILE A 22 3.06 24.72 -1.65
CA ILE A 22 2.09 23.68 -2.07
C ILE A 22 2.47 22.27 -1.62
N ARG A 23 3.69 22.05 -1.10
CA ARG A 23 4.19 20.71 -0.73
C ARG A 23 3.27 19.97 0.24
N GLY A 24 2.81 20.65 1.28
CA GLY A 24 1.90 20.05 2.27
C GLY A 24 0.56 19.63 1.67
N ALA A 25 0.00 20.45 0.78
CA ALA A 25 -1.26 20.14 0.11
C ALA A 25 -1.10 18.95 -0.85
N VAL A 26 0.00 18.88 -1.60
CA VAL A 26 0.28 17.76 -2.51
C VAL A 26 0.60 16.48 -1.76
N ARG A 27 1.37 16.54 -0.66
CA ARG A 27 1.60 15.41 0.23
C ARG A 27 0.28 14.82 0.71
N ASN A 28 -0.59 15.63 1.30
CA ASN A 28 -1.81 15.14 1.93
C ASN A 28 -2.88 14.73 0.90
N ASN A 29 -3.20 15.62 -0.06
CA ASN A 29 -4.30 15.38 -1.00
C ASN A 29 -3.84 14.53 -2.19
N GLY A 30 -2.63 14.77 -2.71
CA GLY A 30 -2.04 13.96 -3.76
C GLY A 30 -1.75 12.55 -3.26
N GLY A 31 -1.19 12.41 -2.06
CA GLY A 31 -1.05 11.11 -1.39
C GLY A 31 -2.40 10.43 -1.17
N GLY A 32 -3.42 11.15 -0.72
CA GLY A 32 -4.76 10.58 -0.52
C GLY A 32 -5.38 10.09 -1.82
N HIS A 33 -5.31 10.88 -2.89
CA HIS A 33 -5.72 10.45 -4.22
C HIS A 33 -4.95 9.21 -4.67
N ALA A 34 -3.64 9.18 -4.42
CA ALA A 34 -2.80 8.08 -4.83
C ALA A 34 -3.13 6.77 -4.15
N ASN A 35 -3.18 6.82 -2.82
CA ASN A 35 -3.40 5.66 -1.99
C ASN A 35 -4.77 5.03 -2.28
N HIS A 36 -5.83 5.84 -2.38
CA HIS A 36 -7.17 5.32 -2.71
C HIS A 36 -7.27 4.82 -4.15
N SER A 37 -6.69 5.53 -5.12
CA SER A 37 -6.69 5.07 -6.52
C SER A 37 -5.98 3.72 -6.70
N PHE A 38 -4.98 3.45 -5.85
CA PHE A 38 -4.33 2.15 -5.78
C PHE A 38 -5.18 1.13 -5.02
N PHE A 39 -5.71 1.49 -3.85
CA PHE A 39 -6.53 0.62 -2.99
C PHE A 39 -7.70 -0.02 -3.74
N TRP A 40 -8.45 0.76 -4.52
CA TRP A 40 -9.60 0.22 -5.25
C TRP A 40 -9.22 -0.82 -6.31
N LYS A 41 -7.98 -0.80 -6.81
CA LYS A 41 -7.50 -1.74 -7.84
C LYS A 41 -6.96 -3.05 -7.27
N VAL A 42 -6.66 -3.09 -5.98
CA VAL A 42 -6.19 -4.31 -5.29
C VAL A 42 -7.32 -5.04 -4.57
N LEU A 43 -8.57 -4.67 -4.86
CA LEU A 43 -9.77 -5.29 -4.31
C LEU A 43 -10.63 -5.88 -5.43
N SER A 44 -11.21 -7.05 -5.18
CA SER A 44 -12.11 -7.73 -6.10
C SER A 44 -13.26 -8.41 -5.36
N PRO A 45 -14.51 -8.36 -5.89
CA PRO A 45 -15.63 -9.10 -5.32
C PRO A 45 -15.44 -10.63 -5.41
N THR A 46 -14.53 -11.09 -6.28
CA THR A 46 -14.13 -12.50 -6.40
C THR A 46 -12.67 -12.69 -5.99
N GLY A 47 -12.16 -11.80 -5.12
CA GLY A 47 -10.82 -11.86 -4.58
C GLY A 47 -10.64 -12.95 -3.52
N GLY A 48 -9.58 -12.80 -2.74
CA GLY A 48 -9.20 -13.74 -1.68
C GLY A 48 -8.45 -14.97 -2.20
N GLY A 49 -8.31 -15.97 -1.35
CA GLY A 49 -7.46 -17.13 -1.63
C GLY A 49 -5.97 -16.83 -1.43
N ALA A 50 -5.13 -17.23 -2.38
CA ALA A 50 -3.66 -17.21 -2.28
C ALA A 50 -3.02 -16.38 -3.42
N PRO A 51 -1.82 -15.80 -3.19
CA PRO A 51 -1.04 -15.15 -4.22
C PRO A 51 -0.71 -16.12 -5.36
N LYS A 52 -0.35 -15.56 -6.52
CA LYS A 52 -0.03 -16.32 -7.73
C LYS A 52 1.30 -15.84 -8.31
N GLY A 53 1.80 -16.54 -9.31
CA GLY A 53 2.94 -16.10 -10.12
C GLY A 53 4.23 -15.92 -9.33
N GLU A 54 5.04 -14.94 -9.73
CA GLU A 54 6.33 -14.68 -9.10
C GLU A 54 6.16 -14.01 -7.73
N LEU A 55 5.08 -13.25 -7.51
CA LEU A 55 4.75 -12.71 -6.19
C LEU A 55 4.54 -13.81 -5.16
N ALA A 56 3.88 -14.92 -5.53
CA ALA A 56 3.73 -16.05 -4.62
C ALA A 56 5.09 -16.62 -4.20
N ALA A 57 5.96 -16.86 -5.18
CA ALA A 57 7.31 -17.36 -4.93
C ALA A 57 8.13 -16.40 -4.04
N ALA A 58 8.03 -15.09 -4.30
CA ALA A 58 8.71 -14.06 -3.52
C ALA A 58 8.17 -13.96 -2.08
N ILE A 59 6.86 -14.04 -1.88
CA ILE A 59 6.26 -14.09 -0.53
C ILE A 59 6.77 -15.32 0.22
N ASP A 60 6.83 -16.48 -0.43
CA ASP A 60 7.33 -17.71 0.19
C ASP A 60 8.82 -17.59 0.56
N SER A 61 9.68 -17.10 -0.35
CA SER A 61 11.12 -17.04 -0.13
C SER A 61 11.58 -15.89 0.76
N GLU A 62 10.95 -14.71 0.65
CA GLU A 62 11.43 -13.49 1.30
C GLU A 62 10.66 -13.17 2.59
N LEU A 63 9.36 -13.50 2.64
CA LEU A 63 8.49 -13.18 3.77
C LEU A 63 8.15 -14.40 4.63
N GLY A 64 8.65 -15.58 4.29
CA GLY A 64 8.43 -16.81 5.05
C GLY A 64 7.03 -17.40 4.88
N GLY A 65 6.41 -17.19 3.71
CA GLY A 65 5.12 -17.75 3.35
C GLY A 65 3.92 -16.85 3.65
N LEU A 66 2.78 -17.19 3.05
CA LEU A 66 1.56 -16.39 3.09
C LEU A 66 1.08 -16.09 4.52
N ASP A 67 1.12 -17.06 5.44
CA ASP A 67 0.65 -16.86 6.82
C ASP A 67 1.56 -15.90 7.58
N THR A 68 2.88 -16.02 7.42
CA THR A 68 3.87 -15.11 8.02
C THR A 68 3.71 -13.71 7.47
N PHE A 69 3.51 -13.57 6.14
CA PHE A 69 3.20 -12.31 5.49
C PHE A 69 1.91 -11.68 6.04
N LYS A 70 0.79 -12.42 6.08
CA LYS A 70 -0.49 -11.92 6.60
C LYS A 70 -0.37 -11.47 8.06
N ALA A 71 0.39 -12.19 8.89
CA ALA A 71 0.64 -11.81 10.28
C ALA A 71 1.46 -10.52 10.39
N ALA A 72 2.53 -10.37 9.60
CA ALA A 72 3.34 -9.16 9.55
C ALA A 72 2.51 -7.94 9.06
N PHE A 73 1.72 -8.13 8.01
CA PHE A 73 0.85 -7.09 7.45
C PHE A 73 -0.25 -6.69 8.43
N ALA A 74 -0.86 -7.67 9.11
CA ALA A 74 -1.85 -7.40 10.15
C ALA A 74 -1.26 -6.64 11.33
N LYS A 75 -0.03 -6.99 11.75
CA LYS A 75 0.70 -6.24 12.78
C LYS A 75 0.92 -4.80 12.33
N ALA A 76 1.42 -4.57 11.11
CA ALA A 76 1.67 -3.22 10.59
C ALA A 76 0.41 -2.34 10.60
N GLY A 77 -0.73 -2.87 10.14
CA GLY A 77 -2.01 -2.14 10.15
C GLY A 77 -2.59 -1.93 11.55
N ALA A 78 -2.46 -2.91 12.45
CA ALA A 78 -2.96 -2.83 13.82
C ALA A 78 -2.13 -1.85 14.67
N THR A 79 -0.80 -1.84 14.51
CA THR A 79 0.09 -0.97 15.30
C THR A 79 0.26 0.44 14.72
N ARG A 80 -0.31 0.73 13.54
CA ARG A 80 -0.38 2.09 13.01
C ARG A 80 -1.33 2.92 13.89
N PHE A 81 -0.78 3.61 14.88
CA PHE A 81 -1.58 4.47 15.76
C PHE A 81 -2.15 5.66 14.99
N GLY A 82 -3.44 5.94 15.22
CA GLY A 82 -4.19 6.93 14.46
C GLY A 82 -4.52 6.46 13.05
N SER A 83 -4.50 7.41 12.12
CA SER A 83 -4.85 7.23 10.71
C SER A 83 -3.62 6.85 9.88
N GLY A 84 -3.81 6.00 8.87
CA GLY A 84 -2.71 5.61 8.00
C GLY A 84 -3.03 4.40 7.14
N TRP A 85 -1.97 3.77 6.65
CA TRP A 85 -2.04 2.67 5.69
C TRP A 85 -1.06 1.56 6.05
N ALA A 86 -1.41 0.32 5.72
CA ALA A 86 -0.47 -0.81 5.69
C ALA A 86 -0.16 -1.19 4.24
N TRP A 87 1.09 -1.59 3.98
CA TRP A 87 1.59 -1.80 2.63
C TRP A 87 2.42 -3.08 2.52
N LEU A 88 2.31 -3.73 1.37
CA LEU A 88 3.36 -4.56 0.80
C LEU A 88 4.02 -3.76 -0.32
N VAL A 89 5.33 -3.63 -0.30
CA VAL A 89 6.08 -2.86 -1.30
C VAL A 89 7.25 -3.67 -1.86
N VAL A 90 7.67 -3.33 -3.07
CA VAL A 90 8.99 -3.70 -3.61
C VAL A 90 9.95 -2.53 -3.36
N GLN A 91 11.00 -2.77 -2.60
CA GLN A 91 12.06 -1.79 -2.31
C GLN A 91 12.97 -1.58 -3.52
N ALA A 92 13.84 -0.56 -3.46
CA ALA A 92 14.75 -0.23 -4.56
C ALA A 92 15.75 -1.36 -4.89
N ASP A 93 16.09 -2.22 -3.92
CA ASP A 93 16.92 -3.41 -4.13
C ASP A 93 16.14 -4.61 -4.70
N GLY A 94 14.84 -4.44 -4.93
CA GLY A 94 13.94 -5.46 -5.44
C GLY A 94 13.35 -6.38 -4.38
N SER A 95 13.70 -6.24 -3.10
CA SER A 95 13.14 -7.08 -2.03
C SER A 95 11.72 -6.66 -1.64
N LEU A 96 10.94 -7.59 -1.13
CA LEU A 96 9.64 -7.33 -0.53
C LEU A 96 9.78 -6.79 0.90
N ALA A 97 8.97 -5.79 1.24
CA ALA A 97 8.84 -5.31 2.60
C ALA A 97 7.38 -5.06 2.99
N VAL A 98 7.05 -5.37 4.24
CA VAL A 98 5.80 -4.96 4.88
C VAL A 98 6.07 -3.69 5.68
N THR A 99 5.27 -2.65 5.44
CA THR A 99 5.43 -1.36 6.13
C THR A 99 4.08 -0.69 6.42
N SER A 100 4.10 0.45 7.09
CA SER A 100 2.94 1.31 7.28
C SER A 100 3.31 2.78 7.18
N THR A 101 2.40 3.63 6.72
CA THR A 101 2.61 5.08 6.64
C THR A 101 1.51 5.82 7.43
N PRO A 102 1.83 6.97 8.05
CA PRO A 102 0.83 7.81 8.71
C PRO A 102 0.03 8.62 7.69
N ASN A 103 -1.22 8.94 8.05
CA ASN A 103 -2.09 9.81 7.28
C ASN A 103 -2.20 9.37 5.80
N GLN A 104 -1.81 10.24 4.86
CA GLN A 104 -1.81 9.96 3.42
C GLN A 104 -0.40 9.89 2.84
N ASP A 105 0.61 9.73 3.68
CA ASP A 105 1.96 9.45 3.22
C ASP A 105 1.95 8.14 2.44
N SER A 106 2.78 8.07 1.40
CA SER A 106 2.85 6.93 0.49
C SER A 106 4.29 6.39 0.46
N PRO A 107 4.51 5.07 0.35
CA PRO A 107 5.85 4.51 0.13
C PRO A 107 6.55 5.06 -1.12
N CYS A 108 5.80 5.68 -2.05
CA CYS A 108 6.36 6.33 -3.22
C CYS A 108 7.05 7.67 -2.90
N MET A 109 6.83 8.29 -1.74
CA MET A 109 7.35 9.62 -1.40
C MET A 109 8.76 9.55 -0.80
N THR A 110 9.75 9.99 -1.57
CA THR A 110 11.17 10.04 -1.19
C THR A 110 11.39 10.97 0.00
N GLY A 111 12.12 10.51 1.01
CA GLY A 111 12.45 11.25 2.23
C GLY A 111 11.26 11.49 3.15
N VAL A 112 10.11 10.86 2.89
CA VAL A 112 8.89 10.98 3.70
C VAL A 112 8.49 9.65 4.33
N ALA A 113 8.49 8.56 3.55
CA ALA A 113 8.15 7.24 4.07
C ALA A 113 9.36 6.61 4.79
N ASP A 114 9.12 5.94 5.92
CA ASP A 114 10.18 5.20 6.65
C ASP A 114 10.74 4.03 5.82
N VAL A 115 9.88 3.41 5.01
CA VAL A 115 10.24 2.40 4.01
C VAL A 115 9.68 2.85 2.68
N GLU A 116 10.59 3.19 1.77
CA GLU A 116 10.27 3.59 0.41
C GLU A 116 10.16 2.38 -0.52
N GLY A 117 9.27 2.46 -1.50
CA GLY A 117 9.11 1.39 -2.48
C GLY A 117 7.89 1.56 -3.37
N LYS A 118 7.79 0.69 -4.36
CA LYS A 118 6.64 0.62 -5.26
C LYS A 118 5.55 -0.27 -4.61
N PRO A 119 4.32 0.22 -4.40
CA PRO A 119 3.25 -0.54 -3.76
C PRO A 119 2.79 -1.76 -4.57
N VAL A 120 2.54 -2.86 -3.86
CA VAL A 120 2.00 -4.12 -4.40
C VAL A 120 0.59 -4.38 -3.85
N ILE A 121 0.41 -4.21 -2.53
CA ILE A 121 -0.87 -4.29 -1.81
C ILE A 121 -0.94 -3.11 -0.84
N ALA A 122 -2.15 -2.58 -0.63
CA ALA A 122 -2.42 -1.51 0.31
C ALA A 122 -3.69 -1.79 1.10
N LEU A 123 -3.71 -1.39 2.37
CA LEU A 123 -4.90 -1.40 3.21
C LEU A 123 -5.05 -0.06 3.92
N ASP A 124 -6.20 0.59 3.70
CA ASP A 124 -6.59 1.79 4.41
C ASP A 124 -6.98 1.45 5.85
N VAL A 125 -6.26 1.97 6.85
CA VAL A 125 -6.60 1.80 8.27
C VAL A 125 -7.04 3.11 8.93
N TRP A 126 -7.43 4.11 8.14
CA TRP A 126 -8.26 5.21 8.64
C TRP A 126 -9.61 4.68 9.12
N GLU A 127 -10.14 5.26 10.19
CA GLU A 127 -11.40 4.79 10.77
C GLU A 127 -12.56 4.84 9.76
N HIS A 128 -12.60 5.82 8.86
CA HIS A 128 -13.64 5.90 7.82
C HIS A 128 -13.71 4.66 6.93
N ALA A 129 -12.61 3.90 6.78
CA ALA A 129 -12.57 2.72 5.93
C ALA A 129 -13.35 1.53 6.51
N TYR A 130 -13.57 1.52 7.84
CA TYR A 130 -14.14 0.35 8.51
C TYR A 130 -15.19 0.66 9.58
N TYR A 131 -15.30 1.90 10.08
CA TYR A 131 -16.04 2.20 11.30
C TYR A 131 -17.53 1.84 11.22
N LEU A 132 -18.16 2.00 10.05
CA LEU A 132 -19.59 1.72 9.89
C LEU A 132 -19.93 0.24 10.11
N LYS A 133 -19.03 -0.68 9.77
CA LYS A 133 -19.25 -2.13 9.90
C LYS A 133 -18.53 -2.75 11.09
N TYR A 134 -17.33 -2.28 11.40
CA TYR A 134 -16.43 -2.89 12.39
C TYR A 134 -16.23 -2.02 13.65
N GLN A 135 -16.64 -0.75 13.64
CA GLN A 135 -16.41 0.19 14.75
C GLN A 135 -14.95 0.16 15.21
N ASN A 136 -14.65 -0.12 16.48
CA ASN A 136 -13.29 -0.21 17.02
C ASN A 136 -12.55 -1.52 16.66
N MET A 137 -13.22 -2.47 16.00
CA MET A 137 -12.67 -3.79 15.67
C MET A 137 -11.79 -3.75 14.40
N ARG A 138 -10.80 -2.85 14.37
CA ARG A 138 -9.81 -2.77 13.28
C ARG A 138 -9.17 -4.14 12.96
N PRO A 139 -8.78 -4.99 13.94
CA PRO A 139 -8.23 -6.32 13.62
C PRO A 139 -9.21 -7.20 12.82
N SER A 140 -10.52 -7.11 13.07
CA SER A 140 -11.52 -7.87 12.32
C SER A 140 -11.69 -7.35 10.89
N TYR A 141 -11.58 -6.04 10.68
CA TYR A 141 -11.52 -5.45 9.34
C TYR A 141 -10.29 -5.91 8.57
N ILE A 142 -9.10 -5.87 9.19
CA ILE A 142 -7.85 -6.34 8.58
C ILE A 142 -7.93 -7.83 8.23
N ALA A 143 -8.55 -8.65 9.08
CA ALA A 143 -8.75 -10.06 8.77
C ALA A 143 -9.66 -10.25 7.53
N ALA A 144 -10.78 -9.52 7.48
CA ALA A 144 -11.74 -9.59 6.37
C ALA A 144 -11.20 -9.04 5.04
N PHE A 145 -10.21 -8.13 5.08
CA PHE A 145 -9.55 -7.62 3.88
C PHE A 145 -8.99 -8.75 3.01
N TRP A 146 -8.43 -9.81 3.61
CA TRP A 146 -7.86 -10.92 2.88
C TRP A 146 -8.86 -11.75 2.07
N ASP A 147 -10.16 -11.61 2.32
CA ASP A 147 -11.21 -12.27 1.54
C ASP A 147 -11.51 -11.56 0.21
N VAL A 148 -11.02 -10.32 0.05
CA VAL A 148 -11.31 -9.46 -1.11
C VAL A 148 -10.06 -8.97 -1.82
N VAL A 149 -8.85 -9.37 -1.39
CA VAL A 149 -7.61 -9.03 -2.09
C VAL A 149 -7.63 -9.59 -3.50
N ASP A 150 -7.37 -8.73 -4.49
CA ASP A 150 -7.15 -9.13 -5.87
C ASP A 150 -5.68 -9.53 -6.07
N TRP A 151 -5.41 -10.84 -6.06
CA TRP A 151 -4.07 -11.37 -6.26
C TRP A 151 -3.55 -11.25 -7.70
N ASP A 152 -4.44 -11.13 -8.69
CA ASP A 152 -4.02 -10.92 -10.08
C ASP A 152 -3.52 -9.46 -10.25
N ALA A 153 -4.20 -8.50 -9.63
CA ALA A 153 -3.73 -7.13 -9.55
C ALA A 153 -2.44 -7.01 -8.73
N ALA A 154 -2.33 -7.72 -7.61
CA ALA A 154 -1.10 -7.74 -6.80
C ALA A 154 0.10 -8.29 -7.59
N GLU A 155 -0.06 -9.40 -8.32
CA GLU A 155 0.99 -9.94 -9.20
C GLU A 155 1.38 -8.92 -10.28
N ALA A 156 0.40 -8.32 -10.96
CA ALA A 156 0.69 -7.31 -11.99
C ALA A 156 1.46 -6.10 -11.42
N ASN A 157 1.12 -5.66 -10.21
CA ASN A 157 1.84 -4.59 -9.51
C ASN A 157 3.27 -5.01 -9.15
N TYR A 158 3.46 -6.24 -8.66
CA TYR A 158 4.79 -6.79 -8.35
C TYR A 158 5.69 -6.84 -9.59
N GLN A 159 5.17 -7.38 -10.69
CA GLN A 159 5.88 -7.44 -11.98
C GLN A 159 6.27 -6.06 -12.48
N LYS A 160 5.33 -5.11 -12.47
CA LYS A 160 5.59 -3.73 -12.86
C LYS A 160 6.59 -3.05 -11.93
N ALA A 161 6.63 -3.44 -10.65
CA ALA A 161 7.55 -2.89 -9.69
C ALA A 161 8.99 -3.38 -9.91
N LYS A 162 9.16 -4.63 -10.35
CA LYS A 162 10.46 -5.24 -10.69
C LYS A 162 11.02 -4.80 -12.05
N ALA A 163 10.16 -4.33 -12.96
CA ALA A 163 10.55 -3.71 -14.23
C ALA A 163 11.13 -2.30 -14.04
#